data_AF-A0A285PCE0-F1
#
_entry.id   AF-A0A285PCE0-F1
#
_cell.length_a   1.000
_cell.length_b   1.000
_cell.length_c   1.000
_cell.angle_alpha   90.00
_cell.angle_beta   90.00
_cell.angle_gamma   90.00
#
_symmetry.space_group_name_H-M   'P 1'
#
loop_
_entity.id
_entity.type
_entity.pdbx_description
1 polymer ?
#
loop_
_entity_poly.entity_id
_entity_poly.type
_entity_poly.pdbx_seq_one_letter_code
_entity_poly.pdbx_strand_id
1 'polypeptide(L)'
;MLEEVLFYHLTLEALMVEIVRRDPNGTGESKLRRLSFAKKTDECLRLEKISSELHAAVLALNKVRNQYAHELGYEISFEAALALAKLCGAAGVEFTDDFDSCTVEQAKHLGYETFELLNASFRNTFFAVAECQDEDQWLEFTA
;
A
#
# COMPACT_ATOMS: atom_id res chain seq x y z
N MET A 1 14.19 -8.37 4.42
CA MET A 1 13.12 -7.94 5.37
C MET A 1 12.74 -6.48 5.17
N LEU A 2 13.53 -5.49 5.61
CA LEU A 2 13.30 -4.07 5.24
C LEU A 2 13.31 -3.86 3.72
N GLU A 3 14.15 -4.62 3.02
CA GLU A 3 14.26 -4.61 1.56
C GLU A 3 12.93 -4.89 0.84
N GLU A 4 12.10 -5.80 1.34
CA GLU A 4 10.80 -6.12 0.72
C GLU A 4 9.77 -5.02 0.95
N VAL A 5 9.71 -4.49 2.18
CA VAL A 5 8.87 -3.34 2.53
C VAL A 5 9.23 -2.14 1.64
N LEU A 6 10.53 -1.88 1.49
CA LEU A 6 11.02 -0.79 0.64
C LEU A 6 10.74 -1.06 -0.84
N PHE A 7 10.93 -2.30 -1.30
CA PHE A 7 10.61 -2.70 -2.66
C PHE A 7 9.14 -2.43 -2.98
N TYR A 8 8.19 -2.99 -2.22
CA TYR A 8 6.77 -2.79 -2.48
C TYR A 8 6.35 -1.34 -2.32
N HIS A 9 6.94 -0.60 -1.36
CA HIS A 9 6.67 0.83 -1.24
C HIS A 9 7.08 1.61 -2.49
N LEU A 10 8.29 1.36 -3.02
CA LEU A 10 8.78 2.03 -4.23
C LEU A 10 7.99 1.61 -5.47
N THR A 11 7.62 0.33 -5.57
CA THR A 11 6.80 -0.19 -6.67
C THR A 11 5.39 0.41 -6.64
N LEU A 12 4.78 0.54 -5.45
CA LEU A 12 3.51 1.24 -5.26
C LEU A 12 3.62 2.73 -5.60
N GLU A 13 4.74 3.38 -5.26
CA GLU A 13 4.98 4.76 -5.66
C GLU A 13 5.07 4.90 -7.19
N ALA A 14 5.81 4.01 -7.84
CA ALA A 14 5.94 3.98 -9.28
C ALA A 14 4.58 3.76 -9.95
N LEU A 15 3.76 2.83 -9.46
CA LEU A 15 2.41 2.59 -9.93
C LEU A 15 1.53 3.84 -9.81
N MET A 16 1.56 4.56 -8.68
CA MET A 16 0.79 5.80 -8.54
C MET A 16 1.25 6.89 -9.51
N VAL A 17 2.57 7.04 -9.74
CA VAL A 17 3.10 7.97 -10.75
C VAL A 17 2.53 7.64 -12.12
N GLU A 18 2.57 6.36 -12.45
CA GLU A 18 2.12 5.79 -13.69
C GLU A 18 0.61 6.01 -13.93
N ILE A 19 -0.23 5.78 -12.92
CA ILE A 19 -1.66 6.09 -12.91
C ILE A 19 -1.90 7.58 -13.19
N VAL A 20 -1.24 8.47 -12.43
CA VAL A 20 -1.43 9.93 -12.59
C VAL A 20 -0.93 10.41 -13.94
N ARG A 21 0.15 9.83 -14.47
CA ARG A 21 0.74 10.20 -15.76
C ARG A 21 -0.18 9.91 -16.95
N ARG A 22 -0.96 8.82 -16.87
CA ARG A 22 -1.87 8.40 -17.94
C ARG A 22 -3.23 9.09 -17.89
N ASP A 23 -3.60 9.67 -16.75
CA ASP A 23 -4.85 10.39 -16.62
C ASP A 23 -4.81 11.75 -17.35
N PRO A 24 -5.80 12.09 -18.20
CA PRO A 24 -5.82 13.37 -18.92
C PRO A 24 -5.93 14.59 -18.00
N ASN A 25 -6.41 14.42 -16.77
CA ASN A 25 -6.47 15.45 -15.72
C ASN A 25 -5.32 15.31 -14.71
N GLY A 26 -4.35 14.46 -15.01
CA GLY A 26 -3.16 14.21 -14.22
C GLY A 26 -2.30 15.46 -14.04
N THR A 27 -1.64 15.55 -12.89
CA THR A 27 -0.62 16.58 -12.70
C THR A 27 0.55 16.32 -13.66
N GLY A 28 1.00 17.36 -14.37
CA GLY A 28 2.10 17.25 -15.34
C GLY A 28 3.40 16.66 -14.76
N GLU A 29 4.13 15.91 -15.59
CA GLU A 29 5.31 15.09 -15.26
C GLU A 29 6.34 15.79 -14.35
N SER A 30 6.68 17.05 -14.66
CA SER A 30 7.69 17.81 -13.90
C SER A 30 7.27 18.11 -12.46
N LYS A 31 5.96 18.30 -12.22
CA LYS A 31 5.39 18.50 -10.89
C LYS A 31 5.22 17.15 -10.20
N LEU A 32 4.75 16.12 -10.91
CA LEU A 32 4.52 14.78 -10.36
C LEU A 32 5.79 14.17 -9.75
N ARG A 33 6.94 14.28 -10.43
CA ARG A 33 8.23 13.79 -9.91
C ARG A 33 8.68 14.44 -8.61
N ARG A 34 8.21 15.66 -8.32
CA ARG A 34 8.59 16.43 -7.11
C ARG A 34 7.65 16.20 -5.93
N LEU A 35 6.51 15.54 -6.15
CA LEU A 35 5.58 15.24 -5.08
C LEU A 35 6.16 14.19 -4.14
N SER A 36 5.88 14.32 -2.84
CA SER A 36 6.14 13.21 -1.90
C SER A 36 5.19 12.05 -2.18
N PHE A 37 5.51 10.86 -1.67
CA PHE A 37 4.63 9.69 -1.75
C PHE A 37 3.17 10.02 -1.38
N ALA A 38 2.96 10.65 -0.22
CA ALA A 38 1.63 11.03 0.24
C ALA A 38 0.91 11.98 -0.74
N LYS A 39 1.64 12.91 -1.36
CA LYS A 39 1.07 13.81 -2.37
C LYS A 39 0.76 13.12 -3.69
N LYS A 40 1.48 12.05 -4.04
CA LYS A 40 1.09 11.20 -5.18
C LYS A 40 -0.18 10.42 -4.88
N THR A 41 -0.32 9.88 -3.66
CA THR A 41 -1.55 9.23 -3.20
C THR A 41 -2.74 10.20 -3.20
N ASP A 42 -2.54 11.46 -2.75
CA ASP A 42 -3.56 12.51 -2.82
C ASP A 42 -4.03 12.78 -4.26
N GLU A 43 -3.12 12.77 -5.23
CA GLU A 43 -3.48 12.94 -6.65
C GLU A 43 -4.28 11.74 -7.17
N CYS A 44 -3.92 10.50 -6.81
CA CYS A 44 -4.72 9.33 -7.17
C CYS A 44 -6.15 9.41 -6.62
N LEU A 45 -6.33 9.84 -5.37
CA LEU A 45 -7.66 10.05 -4.77
C LEU A 45 -8.42 11.17 -5.49
N ARG A 46 -7.77 12.31 -5.76
CA ARG A 46 -8.37 13.45 -6.48
C ARG A 46 -8.88 13.07 -7.87
N LEU A 47 -8.19 12.15 -8.53
CA LEU A 47 -8.53 11.61 -9.85
C LEU A 47 -9.53 10.45 -9.77
N GLU A 48 -10.03 10.12 -8.57
CA GLU A 48 -10.95 8.99 -8.34
C GLU A 48 -10.37 7.65 -8.80
N LYS A 49 -9.03 7.51 -8.81
CA LYS A 49 -8.31 6.28 -9.21
C LYS A 49 -8.15 5.27 -8.09
N ILE A 50 -8.42 5.69 -6.86
CA ILE A 50 -8.47 4.86 -5.66
C ILE A 50 -9.61 5.37 -4.77
N SER A 51 -10.18 4.49 -3.96
CA SER A 51 -11.17 4.87 -2.94
C SER A 51 -10.54 5.66 -1.79
N SER A 52 -11.38 6.29 -0.98
CA SER A 52 -10.93 7.02 0.22
C SER A 52 -10.32 6.10 1.27
N GLU A 53 -10.83 4.87 1.35
CA GLU A 53 -10.40 3.81 2.24
C GLU A 53 -9.02 3.30 1.81
N LEU A 54 -8.84 3.04 0.51
CA LEU A 54 -7.56 2.59 -0.03
C LEU A 54 -6.48 3.70 0.07
N HIS A 55 -6.87 4.97 -0.11
CA HIS A 55 -5.99 6.12 0.18
C HIS A 55 -5.49 6.10 1.63
N ALA A 56 -6.39 5.90 2.60
CA ALA A 56 -6.01 5.84 4.01
C ALA A 56 -5.07 4.66 4.32
N ALA A 57 -5.32 3.48 3.73
CA ALA A 57 -4.45 2.32 3.86
C ALA A 57 -3.05 2.57 3.29
N VAL A 58 -2.96 3.15 2.08
CA VAL A 58 -1.69 3.51 1.43
C VAL A 58 -0.88 4.53 2.25
N LEU A 59 -1.55 5.50 2.87
CA LEU A 59 -0.89 6.45 3.77
C LEU A 59 -0.40 5.80 5.06
N ALA A 60 -1.12 4.83 5.61
CA ALA A 60 -0.70 4.07 6.78
C ALA A 60 0.56 3.24 6.48
N LEU A 61 0.62 2.57 5.32
CA LEU A 61 1.82 1.87 4.86
C LEU A 61 3.02 2.82 4.75
N ASN A 62 2.83 4.01 4.17
CA ASN A 62 3.88 5.02 4.07
C ASN A 62 4.38 5.49 5.44
N LYS A 63 3.50 5.58 6.46
CA LYS A 63 3.91 5.91 7.83
C LYS A 63 4.85 4.84 8.40
N VAL A 64 4.50 3.56 8.25
CA VAL A 64 5.36 2.45 8.71
C VAL A 64 6.70 2.47 7.99
N ARG A 65 6.72 2.65 6.66
CA ARG A 65 7.96 2.81 5.89
C ARG A 65 8.81 3.97 6.40
N ASN A 66 8.21 5.12 6.66
CA ASN A 66 8.93 6.30 7.17
C ASN A 66 9.58 6.05 8.54
N GLN A 67 8.91 5.30 9.42
CA GLN A 67 9.51 4.90 10.70
C GLN A 67 10.74 4.04 10.47
N TYR A 68 10.64 3.01 9.62
CA TYR A 68 11.80 2.21 9.24
C TYR A 68 12.94 3.01 8.60
N ALA A 69 12.63 4.06 7.84
CA ALA A 69 13.62 4.88 7.15
C ALA A 69 14.30 5.92 8.05
N HIS A 70 13.62 6.42 9.09
CA HIS A 70 14.10 7.54 9.90
C HIS A 70 14.42 7.19 11.35
N GLU A 71 13.92 6.08 11.87
CA GLU A 71 14.13 5.64 13.25
C GLU A 71 15.04 4.40 13.28
N LEU A 72 16.30 4.61 13.70
CA LEU A 72 17.28 3.52 13.79
C LEU A 72 16.81 2.48 14.83
N GLY A 73 16.76 1.20 14.42
CA GLY A 73 16.32 0.11 15.29
C GLY A 73 14.80 0.03 15.47
N TYR A 74 14.02 0.75 14.65
CA TYR A 74 12.57 0.60 14.64
C TYR A 74 12.17 -0.83 14.24
N GLU A 75 11.31 -1.43 15.05
CA GLU A 75 10.63 -2.68 14.77
C GLU A 75 9.14 -2.48 15.01
N ILE A 76 8.32 -2.80 14.01
CA ILE A 76 6.87 -2.81 14.18
C ILE A 76 6.48 -3.97 15.10
N SER A 77 5.57 -3.73 16.05
CA SER A 77 5.03 -4.82 16.87
C SER A 77 4.07 -5.68 16.06
N PHE A 78 3.86 -6.93 16.48
CA PHE A 78 2.88 -7.83 15.87
C PHE A 78 1.48 -7.20 15.83
N GLU A 79 1.07 -6.58 16.93
CA GLU A 79 -0.24 -5.95 17.08
C GLU A 79 -0.42 -4.78 16.11
N ALA A 80 0.63 -3.98 15.89
CA ALA A 80 0.62 -2.90 14.93
C ALA A 80 0.61 -3.42 13.48
N ALA A 81 1.34 -4.49 13.17
CA ALA A 81 1.30 -5.14 11.86
C ALA A 81 -0.08 -5.75 11.57
N LEU A 82 -0.71 -6.40 12.55
CA LEU A 82 -2.06 -6.94 12.42
C LEU A 82 -3.10 -5.82 12.25
N ALA A 83 -2.99 -4.73 13.00
CA ALA A 83 -3.86 -3.57 12.84
C ALA A 83 -3.73 -2.93 11.45
N LEU A 84 -2.52 -2.88 10.91
CA LEU A 84 -2.27 -2.42 9.54
C LEU A 84 -2.91 -3.36 8.50
N ALA A 85 -2.74 -4.67 8.65
CA ALA A 85 -3.36 -5.65 7.77
C ALA A 85 -4.89 -5.52 7.76
N LYS A 86 -5.51 -5.36 8.92
CA LYS A 86 -6.97 -5.12 9.04
C LYS A 86 -7.42 -3.81 8.42
N LEU A 87 -6.61 -2.75 8.54
CA LEU A 87 -6.89 -1.48 7.88
C LEU A 87 -6.88 -1.64 6.37
N CYS A 88 -5.92 -2.40 5.82
CA CYS A 88 -5.88 -2.76 4.41
C CYS A 88 -7.10 -3.61 4.02
N GLY A 89 -7.46 -4.64 4.81
CA GLY A 89 -8.61 -5.50 4.55
C GLY A 89 -9.93 -4.72 4.49
N ALA A 90 -10.15 -3.83 5.47
CA ALA A 90 -11.29 -2.92 5.49
C ALA A 90 -11.34 -1.94 4.30
N ALA A 91 -10.20 -1.70 3.64
CA ALA A 91 -10.11 -0.90 2.42
C ALA A 91 -10.33 -1.71 1.12
N GLY A 92 -10.70 -2.98 1.23
CA GLY A 92 -10.93 -3.87 0.10
C GLY A 92 -9.67 -4.59 -0.39
N VAL A 93 -8.56 -4.54 0.36
CA VAL A 93 -7.36 -5.33 0.03
C VAL A 93 -7.63 -6.79 0.38
N GLU A 94 -7.58 -7.66 -0.61
CA GLU A 94 -7.82 -9.09 -0.38
C GLU A 94 -6.64 -9.75 0.32
N PHE A 95 -6.95 -10.61 1.29
CA PHE A 95 -6.00 -11.50 1.95
C PHE A 95 -6.49 -12.94 1.82
N THR A 96 -5.57 -13.90 1.81
CA THR A 96 -5.89 -15.32 1.62
C THR A 96 -6.67 -15.93 2.78
N ASP A 97 -6.58 -15.34 3.97
CA ASP A 97 -7.23 -15.80 5.19
C ASP A 97 -8.15 -14.70 5.75
N ASP A 98 -9.12 -15.08 6.57
CA ASP A 98 -10.13 -14.17 7.14
C ASP A 98 -9.56 -13.35 8.32
N PHE A 99 -8.56 -12.51 8.02
CA PHE A 99 -7.81 -11.72 9.02
C PHE A 99 -8.66 -10.66 9.72
N ASP A 100 -9.69 -10.15 9.05
CA ASP A 100 -10.46 -9.00 9.51
C ASP A 100 -11.13 -9.28 10.88
N SER A 101 -11.52 -10.53 11.11
CA SER A 101 -12.15 -10.97 12.36
C SER A 101 -11.19 -11.47 13.44
N CYS A 102 -9.92 -11.71 13.12
CA CYS A 102 -8.98 -12.35 14.04
C CYS A 102 -8.53 -11.41 15.19
N THR A 103 -8.60 -11.89 16.42
CA THR A 103 -7.89 -11.29 17.57
C THR A 103 -6.38 -11.50 17.44
N VAL A 104 -5.59 -10.77 18.25
CA VAL A 104 -4.13 -10.95 18.31
C VAL A 104 -3.77 -12.38 18.67
N GLU A 105 -4.47 -12.97 19.65
CA GLU A 105 -4.25 -14.33 20.11
C GLU A 105 -4.59 -15.35 19.01
N GLN A 106 -5.69 -15.17 18.29
CA GLN A 106 -6.07 -16.03 17.18
C GLN A 106 -5.04 -15.96 16.05
N ALA A 107 -4.61 -14.76 15.67
CA ALA A 107 -3.61 -14.59 14.63
C ALA A 107 -2.27 -15.27 15.01
N LYS A 108 -1.82 -15.12 16.26
CA LYS A 108 -0.63 -15.84 16.77
C LYS A 108 -0.84 -17.36 16.79
N HIS A 109 -2.03 -17.84 17.13
CA HIS A 109 -2.34 -19.28 17.15
C HIS A 109 -2.38 -19.89 15.75
N LEU A 110 -2.80 -19.12 14.75
CA LEU A 110 -2.74 -19.50 13.33
C LEU A 110 -1.32 -19.50 12.76
N GLY A 111 -0.33 -19.05 13.55
CA GLY A 111 1.07 -19.08 13.18
C GLY A 111 1.53 -17.87 12.37
N TYR A 112 0.75 -16.79 12.33
CA TYR A 112 1.20 -15.58 11.63
C TYR A 112 2.37 -14.94 12.36
N GLU A 113 3.31 -14.49 11.54
CA GLU A 113 4.43 -13.68 11.99
C GLU A 113 4.26 -12.21 11.61
N THR A 114 4.84 -11.31 12.39
CA THR A 114 4.79 -9.85 12.16
C THR A 114 5.20 -9.48 10.73
N PHE A 115 6.25 -10.14 10.22
CA PHE A 115 6.78 -9.86 8.89
C PHE A 115 5.87 -10.34 7.77
N GLU A 116 5.18 -11.47 7.95
CA GLU A 116 4.24 -12.00 6.96
C GLU A 116 3.04 -11.06 6.81
N LEU A 117 2.50 -10.58 7.93
CA LEU A 117 1.43 -9.59 7.95
C LEU A 117 1.86 -8.29 7.25
N LEU A 118 3.06 -7.81 7.56
CA LEU A 118 3.60 -6.60 6.96
C LEU A 118 3.78 -6.78 5.44
N ASN A 119 4.40 -7.87 5.02
CA ASN A 119 4.66 -8.16 3.62
C ASN A 119 3.35 -8.30 2.82
N ALA A 120 2.39 -9.07 3.35
CA ALA A 120 1.07 -9.21 2.75
C ALA A 120 0.36 -7.86 2.63
N SER A 121 0.42 -7.01 3.67
CA SER A 121 -0.19 -5.68 3.65
C SER A 121 0.36 -4.81 2.51
N PHE A 122 1.69 -4.76 2.34
CA PHE A 122 2.32 -3.99 1.26
C PHE A 122 2.04 -4.57 -0.12
N ARG A 123 2.26 -5.89 -0.29
CA ARG A 123 2.10 -6.58 -1.56
C ARG A 123 0.65 -6.55 -2.05
N ASN A 124 -0.30 -6.91 -1.18
CA ASN A 124 -1.69 -7.00 -1.60
C ASN A 124 -2.29 -5.61 -1.82
N THR A 125 -1.87 -4.59 -1.06
CA THR A 125 -2.28 -3.20 -1.34
C THR A 125 -1.78 -2.71 -2.69
N PHE A 126 -0.57 -3.13 -3.12
CA PHE A 126 -0.12 -2.85 -4.48
C PHE A 126 -1.09 -3.41 -5.52
N PHE A 127 -1.52 -4.68 -5.38
CA PHE A 127 -2.48 -5.30 -6.29
C PHE A 127 -3.87 -4.64 -6.23
N ALA A 128 -4.35 -4.26 -5.05
CA ALA A 128 -5.63 -3.56 -4.92
C ALA A 128 -5.63 -2.19 -5.62
N VAL A 129 -4.56 -1.40 -5.49
CA VAL A 129 -4.42 -0.10 -6.22
C VAL A 129 -4.38 -0.31 -7.72
N ALA A 130 -3.72 -1.38 -8.13
CA ALA A 130 -3.60 -1.80 -9.50
C ALA A 130 -4.93 -2.24 -10.14
N GLU A 131 -5.73 -3.02 -9.41
CA GLU A 131 -7.05 -3.48 -9.85
C GLU A 131 -8.08 -2.36 -9.94
N CYS A 132 -7.82 -1.20 -9.32
CA CYS A 132 -8.62 0.00 -9.54
C CYS A 132 -8.45 0.59 -10.96
N GLN A 133 -7.51 0.08 -11.76
CA GLN A 133 -7.27 0.51 -13.14
C GLN A 133 -7.94 -0.45 -14.13
N ASP A 134 -8.38 0.05 -15.29
CA ASP A 134 -8.99 -0.77 -16.33
C ASP A 134 -8.02 -1.88 -16.82
N GLU A 135 -8.51 -3.08 -17.14
CA GLU A 135 -7.68 -4.22 -17.59
C GLU A 135 -6.73 -3.86 -18.75
N ASP A 136 -7.19 -3.02 -19.68
CA ASP A 136 -6.41 -2.54 -20.82
C ASP A 136 -5.24 -1.64 -20.39
N GLN A 137 -5.42 -0.84 -19.33
CA GLN A 137 -4.34 -0.02 -18.76
C GLN A 137 -3.31 -0.91 -18.06
N TRP A 138 -3.75 -2.05 -17.51
CA TRP A 138 -2.90 -2.92 -16.72
C TRP A 138 -1.83 -3.66 -17.55
N LEU A 139 -2.24 -4.21 -18.70
CA LEU A 139 -1.34 -4.88 -19.65
C LEU A 139 -0.20 -3.96 -20.11
N GLU A 140 -0.50 -2.67 -20.31
CA GLU A 140 0.47 -1.66 -20.72
C GLU A 140 1.47 -1.25 -19.61
N PHE A 141 1.25 -1.59 -18.34
CA PHE A 141 2.27 -1.36 -17.30
C PHE A 141 3.31 -2.48 -17.25
N THR A 142 3.04 -3.62 -17.91
CA THR A 142 3.89 -4.83 -17.91
C THR A 142 4.58 -5.11 -19.25
N ALA A 143 4.27 -4.32 -20.29
CA ALA A 143 4.88 -4.37 -21.62
C ALA A 143 6.06 -3.39 -21.75
#